data_AF-A0A7G9LRN7-F1
#
_entry.id   AF-A0A7G9LRN7-F1
#
_cell.length_a   1.000
_cell.length_b   1.000
_cell.length_c   1.000
_cell.angle_alpha   90.00
_cell.angle_beta   90.00
_cell.angle_gamma   90.00
#
_symmetry.space_group_name_H-M   'P 1'
#
loop_
_entity.id
_entity.type
_entity.pdbx_description
1 polymer ?
#
loop_
_entity_poly.entity_id
_entity_poly.type
_entity_poly.pdbx_seq_one_letter_code
_entity_poly.pdbx_strand_id
1 'polypeptide(L)'
;MPYLKNQYKLTGKQNSYVFLTARTNKHYHSAGKIREQIWVKALKKANVPYRNLHQTRGTFISTLISNGEDINYVSKIAGHENVKVTLEKYSEYIPCKNKNFGNCFG
;
A
#
# COMPACT_ATOMS: atom_id res chain seq x y z
N MET A 1 11.33 3.30 -11.87
CA MET A 1 11.25 2.13 -10.95
C MET A 1 12.55 1.32 -10.92
N PRO A 2 13.60 1.80 -10.22
CA PRO A 2 14.89 1.09 -10.14
C PRO A 2 14.78 -0.28 -9.44
N TYR A 3 13.86 -0.43 -8.48
CA TYR A 3 13.68 -1.66 -7.69
C TYR A 3 13.15 -2.84 -8.53
N LEU A 4 12.20 -2.62 -9.46
CA LEU A 4 11.71 -3.69 -10.34
C LEU A 4 12.77 -4.12 -11.36
N LYS A 5 13.56 -3.17 -11.89
CA LYS A 5 14.69 -3.49 -12.78
C LYS A 5 15.72 -4.35 -12.06
N ASN A 6 16.02 -4.05 -10.80
CA ASN A 6 16.92 -4.86 -9.99
C ASN A 6 16.33 -6.23 -9.67
N GLN A 7 15.04 -6.31 -9.35
CA GLN A 7 14.36 -7.60 -9.14
C GLN A 7 14.41 -8.48 -10.39
N TYR A 8 14.15 -7.90 -11.57
CA TYR A 8 14.21 -8.62 -12.84
C TYR A 8 15.60 -9.21 -13.12
N LYS A 9 16.68 -8.50 -12.75
CA LYS A 9 18.04 -9.06 -12.86
C LYS A 9 18.25 -10.31 -11.98
N LEU A 10 17.55 -10.41 -10.85
CA LEU A 10 17.67 -11.54 -9.92
C LEU A 10 16.85 -12.75 -10.37
N THR A 11 15.58 -12.55 -10.75
CA THR A 11 14.64 -13.66 -10.97
C THR A 11 14.11 -13.77 -12.40
N GLY A 12 14.37 -12.79 -13.26
CA GLY A 12 13.78 -12.70 -14.61
C GLY A 12 14.15 -13.86 -15.55
N LYS A 13 15.24 -14.58 -15.28
CA LYS A 13 15.66 -15.77 -16.05
C LYS A 13 14.95 -17.05 -15.61
N GLN A 14 14.25 -17.06 -14.48
CA GLN A 14 13.70 -18.28 -13.87
C GLN A 14 12.32 -18.69 -14.44
N ASN A 15 11.81 -17.94 -15.43
CA ASN A 15 10.49 -18.15 -16.08
C ASN A 15 9.38 -18.55 -15.10
N SER A 16 9.31 -17.84 -13.97
CA SER A 16 8.45 -18.16 -12.82
C SER A 16 7.96 -16.86 -12.16
N TYR A 17 7.57 -16.93 -10.88
CA TYR A 17 7.14 -15.79 -10.10
C TYR A 17 8.23 -14.71 -9.97
N VAL A 18 7.81 -13.45 -9.88
CA VAL A 18 8.72 -12.30 -9.75
C VAL A 18 9.55 -12.38 -8.47
N PHE A 19 8.98 -12.81 -7.35
CA PHE A 19 9.65 -12.88 -6.05
C PHE A 19 9.86 -14.33 -5.61
N LEU A 20 11.12 -14.77 -5.56
CA LEU A 20 11.52 -16.11 -5.14
C LEU A 20 12.34 -16.07 -3.86
N THR A 21 12.33 -17.17 -3.12
CA THR A 21 13.13 -17.35 -1.91
C THR A 21 14.59 -17.65 -2.28
N ALA A 22 15.53 -17.03 -1.57
CA ALA A 22 16.96 -17.20 -1.84
C ALA A 22 17.47 -18.65 -1.66
N ARG A 23 16.79 -19.45 -0.82
CA ARG A 23 17.23 -20.81 -0.48
C ARG A 23 16.80 -21.86 -1.50
N THR A 24 15.56 -21.77 -2.01
CA THR A 24 14.99 -22.82 -2.87
C THR A 24 14.65 -22.34 -4.28
N ASN A 25 14.81 -21.05 -4.57
CA ASN A 25 14.35 -20.42 -5.82
C ASN A 25 12.86 -20.70 -6.12
N LYS A 26 12.04 -20.97 -5.09
CA LYS A 26 10.59 -21.08 -5.20
C LYS A 26 9.90 -19.85 -4.63
N HIS A 27 8.66 -19.60 -5.04
CA HIS A 27 7.85 -18.50 -4.53
C HIS A 27 7.58 -18.63 -3.03
N TYR A 28 7.19 -17.52 -2.40
CA TYR A 28 6.78 -17.52 -1.00
C TYR A 28 5.40 -18.18 -0.84
N HIS A 29 5.32 -19.25 -0.05
CA HIS A 29 4.07 -19.99 0.16
C HIS A 29 3.09 -19.30 1.11
N SER A 30 3.56 -18.40 1.99
CA SER A 30 2.68 -17.71 2.94
C SER A 30 3.17 -16.32 3.32
N ALA A 31 2.23 -15.45 3.65
CA ALA A 31 2.51 -14.11 4.15
C ALA A 31 3.21 -14.12 5.52
N GLY A 32 3.04 -15.18 6.32
CA GLY A 32 3.68 -15.30 7.64
C GLY A 32 5.21 -15.28 7.57
N LYS A 33 5.80 -16.00 6.62
CA LYS A 33 7.26 -16.00 6.42
C LYS A 33 7.78 -14.65 5.92
N ILE A 34 7.03 -13.99 5.04
CA ILE A 34 7.35 -12.63 4.58
C ILE A 34 7.34 -11.66 5.76
N ARG A 35 6.31 -11.75 6.62
CA ARG A 35 6.18 -10.92 7.81
C ARG A 35 7.38 -11.09 8.75
N GLU A 36 7.69 -12.31 9.14
CA GLU A 36 8.74 -12.61 10.12
C GLU A 36 10.14 -12.32 9.60
N GLN A 37 10.44 -12.77 8.38
CA GLN A 37 11.82 -12.76 7.87
C GLN A 37 12.19 -11.45 7.20
N ILE A 38 11.23 -10.74 6.63
CA ILE A 38 11.47 -9.56 5.79
C ILE A 38 10.87 -8.32 6.45
N TRP A 39 9.56 -8.33 6.74
CA TRP A 39 8.84 -7.14 7.17
C TRP A 39 9.27 -6.63 8.54
N VAL A 40 9.31 -7.50 9.56
CA VAL A 40 9.76 -7.12 10.92
C VAL A 40 11.18 -6.57 10.89
N LYS A 41 12.07 -7.18 10.10
CA LYS A 41 13.45 -6.70 9.93
C LYS A 41 13.51 -5.35 9.22
N ALA A 42 12.68 -5.13 8.20
CA ALA A 42 12.58 -3.87 7.49
C ALA A 42 12.11 -2.74 8.41
N LEU A 43 11.06 -2.98 9.21
CA LEU A 43 10.58 -2.01 10.21
C LEU A 43 11.65 -1.66 11.25
N LYS A 44 12.37 -2.67 11.76
CA LYS A 44 13.48 -2.46 12.71
C LYS A 44 14.59 -1.60 12.10
N LYS A 45 14.97 -1.86 10.83
CA LYS A 45 15.97 -1.06 10.11
C LYS A 45 15.51 0.37 9.86
N ALA A 46 14.21 0.58 9.65
CA ALA A 46 13.60 1.89 9.44
C ALA A 46 13.29 2.62 10.76
N ASN A 47 13.57 2.03 11.92
CA ASN A 47 13.20 2.53 13.24
C ASN A 47 11.69 2.82 13.38
N VAL A 48 10.84 1.98 12.78
CA VAL A 48 9.38 2.08 12.84
C VAL A 48 8.84 0.99 13.77
N PRO A 49 7.92 1.32 14.71
CA PRO A 49 7.25 0.33 15.54
C PRO A 49 6.55 -0.74 14.70
N TYR A 50 6.37 -1.93 15.26
CA TYR A 50 5.68 -3.00 14.53
C TYR A 50 4.28 -2.57 14.09
N ARG A 51 3.99 -2.80 12.81
CA ARG A 51 2.69 -2.60 12.17
C ARG A 51 2.40 -3.79 11.26
N ASN A 52 1.13 -4.13 11.10
CA ASN A 52 0.75 -5.21 10.18
C ASN A 52 1.02 -4.75 8.73
N LEU A 53 1.54 -5.64 7.88
CA LEU A 53 1.79 -5.35 6.46
C LEU A 53 0.51 -4.84 5.77
N HIS A 54 -0.66 -5.38 6.11
CA HIS A 54 -1.94 -4.92 5.55
C HIS A 54 -2.23 -3.43 5.79
N GLN A 55 -1.69 -2.83 6.85
CA GLN A 55 -1.91 -1.41 7.15
C GLN A 55 -1.19 -0.50 6.16
N THR A 56 -0.12 -0.96 5.51
CA THR A 56 0.62 -0.17 4.51
C THR A 56 -0.26 0.26 3.34
N ARG A 57 -1.16 -0.64 2.91
CA ARG A 57 -2.19 -0.34 1.91
C ARG A 57 -3.13 0.76 2.38
N GLY A 58 -3.55 0.71 3.65
CA GLY A 58 -4.41 1.73 4.23
C GLY A 58 -3.73 3.10 4.26
N THR A 59 -2.47 3.15 4.72
CA THR A 59 -1.67 4.37 4.69
C THR A 59 -1.48 4.91 3.28
N PHE A 60 -1.24 4.04 2.30
CA PHE A 60 -1.13 4.45 0.90
C PHE A 60 -2.41 5.11 0.39
N ILE A 61 -3.57 4.49 0.64
CA ILE A 61 -4.89 5.02 0.24
C ILE A 61 -5.17 6.36 0.93
N SER A 62 -5.03 6.42 2.26
CA SER A 62 -5.31 7.65 3.01
C SER A 62 -4.36 8.78 2.60
N THR A 63 -3.09 8.50 2.33
CA THR A 63 -2.13 9.50 1.83
C THR A 63 -2.56 10.09 0.50
N LEU A 64 -2.99 9.26 -0.47
CA LEU A 64 -3.46 9.76 -1.77
C LEU A 64 -4.69 10.65 -1.60
N ILE A 65 -5.67 10.20 -0.81
CA ILE A 65 -6.91 10.94 -0.59
C ILE A 65 -6.64 12.27 0.12
N SER A 66 -5.79 12.28 1.16
CA SER A 66 -5.39 13.50 1.86
C SER A 66 -4.63 14.50 0.98
N ASN A 67 -3.91 14.00 -0.03
CA ASN A 67 -3.28 14.85 -1.03
C ASN A 67 -4.27 15.40 -2.08
N GLY A 68 -5.56 15.04 -1.99
CA GLY A 68 -6.61 15.53 -2.87
C GLY A 68 -6.79 14.72 -4.17
N GLU A 69 -6.21 13.52 -4.24
CA GLU A 69 -6.39 12.63 -5.39
C GLU A 69 -7.86 12.20 -5.56
N ASP A 70 -8.27 11.99 -6.81
CA ASP A 70 -9.65 11.57 -7.12
C ASP A 70 -9.96 10.20 -6.50
N ILE A 71 -11.06 10.12 -5.74
CA ILE A 71 -11.42 8.90 -5.01
C ILE A 71 -11.74 7.71 -5.92
N ASN A 72 -12.27 7.95 -7.13
CA ASN A 72 -12.53 6.88 -8.10
C ASN A 72 -11.20 6.32 -8.62
N TYR A 73 -10.23 7.21 -8.88
CA TYR A 73 -8.88 6.82 -9.27
C TYR A 73 -8.17 6.03 -8.16
N VAL A 74 -8.19 6.52 -6.93
CA VAL A 74 -7.62 5.83 -5.77
C VAL A 74 -8.28 4.46 -5.55
N SER A 75 -9.61 4.37 -5.70
CA SER A 75 -10.35 3.11 -5.60
C SER A 75 -9.91 2.08 -6.64
N LYS A 76 -9.62 2.51 -7.87
CA LYS A 76 -9.11 1.64 -8.94
C LYS A 76 -7.70 1.13 -8.63
N ILE A 77 -6.80 2.00 -8.14
CA ILE A 77 -5.44 1.58 -7.75
C ILE A 77 -5.49 0.61 -6.56
N ALA A 78 -6.37 0.88 -5.60
CA ALA A 78 -6.61 -0.04 -4.50
C ALA A 78 -7.15 -1.37 -5.05
N GLY A 79 -7.97 -1.38 -6.10
CA GLY A 79 -8.65 -2.59 -6.54
C GLY A 79 -9.79 -2.95 -5.58
N HIS A 80 -10.50 -1.94 -5.08
CA HIS A 80 -11.78 -2.16 -4.43
C HIS A 80 -12.84 -2.45 -5.50
N GLU A 81 -13.76 -3.35 -5.18
CA GLU A 81 -14.88 -3.73 -6.04
C GLU A 81 -15.75 -2.52 -6.42
N ASN A 82 -15.93 -1.60 -5.47
CA ASN A 82 -16.71 -0.38 -5.66
C ASN A 82 -16.06 0.79 -4.90
N VAL A 83 -16.17 2.00 -5.47
CA VAL A 83 -15.77 3.28 -4.88
C VAL A 83 -16.42 3.51 -3.52
N LYS A 84 -17.65 3.01 -3.32
CA LYS A 84 -18.35 3.08 -2.04
C LYS A 84 -17.52 2.52 -0.88
N VAL A 85 -16.79 1.41 -1.09
CA VAL A 85 -15.90 0.81 -0.07
C VAL A 85 -14.76 1.78 0.31
N THR A 86 -14.22 2.49 -0.67
CA THR A 86 -13.17 3.50 -0.45
C THR A 86 -13.75 4.69 0.31
N LEU A 87 -14.93 5.17 -0.10
CA LEU A 87 -15.59 6.32 0.52
C LEU A 87 -15.97 6.03 1.97
N GLU A 88 -16.59 4.88 2.24
CA GLU A 88 -16.98 4.48 3.59
C GLU A 88 -15.79 4.43 4.56
N LYS A 89 -14.62 4.00 4.08
CA LYS A 89 -13.45 3.77 4.92
C LYS A 89 -12.50 4.97 5.03
N TYR A 90 -12.53 5.88 4.06
CA TYR A 90 -11.53 6.93 3.94
C TYR A 90 -12.11 8.34 3.70
N SER A 91 -13.42 8.53 3.84
CA SER A 91 -14.08 9.84 3.70
C SER A 91 -13.49 10.92 4.60
N GLU A 92 -13.10 10.57 5.82
CA GLU A 92 -12.47 11.50 6.80
C GLU A 92 -11.17 12.11 6.30
N TYR A 93 -10.48 11.46 5.36
CA TYR A 93 -9.22 11.93 4.80
C TYR A 93 -9.43 12.86 3.61
N ILE A 94 -10.67 13.04 3.13
CA ILE A 94 -10.99 13.91 1.99
C ILE A 94 -10.84 15.37 2.45
N PRO A 95 -9.98 16.16 1.80
CA PRO A 95 -9.78 17.54 2.18
C PRO A 95 -11.06 18.37 1.96
N CYS A 96 -11.49 19.09 3.00
CA CYS A 96 -12.59 20.04 2.90
C CYS A 96 -12.23 21.16 1.91
N LYS A 97 -12.96 21.23 0.79
CA LYS A 97 -12.74 22.27 -0.24
C LYS A 97 -13.10 23.67 0.26
N ASN A 98 -14.07 23.81 1.17
CA ASN A 98 -14.53 25.10 1.65
C ASN A 98 -14.60 25.15 3.17
N LYS A 99 -13.50 25.60 3.81
CA LYS A 99 -13.41 25.74 5.28
C LYS A 99 -14.39 26.77 5.84
N ASN A 100 -14.86 27.70 5.01
CA ASN A 100 -15.76 28.78 5.41
C ASN A 100 -17.24 28.45 5.18
N PHE A 101 -17.59 27.23 4.74
CA PHE A 101 -18.99 26.88 4.45
C PHE A 101 -19.91 27.07 5.66
N GLY A 102 -19.42 26.81 6.88
CA GLY A 102 -20.18 27.02 8.11
C GLY A 102 -20.42 28.50 8.45
N ASN A 103 -19.62 29.43 7.92
CA ASN A 103 -19.72 30.86 8.24
C ASN A 103 -20.84 31.57 7.47
N CYS A 104 -21.45 30.93 6.45
CA CYS A 104 -22.58 31.48 5.69
C CYS A 104 -23.94 31.21 6.35
N PHE A 105 -23.96 30.46 7.46
CA PHE A 105 -25.18 30.10 8.21
C PHE A 105 -25.23 30.72 9.61
N GLY A 106 -24.31 31.64 9.91
CA GLY A 106 -24.22 32.39 11.16
C GLY A 106 -24.64 33.85 11.01
#